data_AF-A0A1G8Z458-F1
#
_entry.id   AF-A0A1G8Z458-F1
#
_cell.length_a   1.000
_cell.length_b   1.000
_cell.length_c   1.000
_cell.angle_alpha   90.00
_cell.angle_beta   90.00
_cell.angle_gamma   90.00
#
_symmetry.space_group_name_H-M   'P 1'
#
loop_
_entity.id
_entity.type
_entity.pdbx_description
1 polymer ?
#
loop_
_entity_poly.entity_id
_entity_poly.type
_entity_poly.pdbx_seq_one_letter_code
_entity_poly.pdbx_strand_id
1 'polypeptide(L)'
;MKTTMKRRFTLLAAGLLLSTSLPSLADDLGYDQTHYGEATGYGGGPGGQCSFPLPDDLPIVAMNHTDYAGSQACGACVEITRPETGKTVIARVDNRCPECAPGDIDMSDPAFLQIGTYQEGRFPISWKYIPCSYASMSLFFKEGSSQWWTAVQVRDARYPVKSLEYRRSNGDAAYKTLPREMYNYFLEAGGMGEGPYDFRITDVFGHVVEAKGIALVVTTPIVLNQQFETSPQPVPAACADGIDNDGDGNTDYPADSGCTSASDDDEAGTAEEPAKACFDNIDNDGDGLIDYPTDLGCDSADDDDESGPTTTPPASEATVSQRIDNDWGNGYCATVTVANPGSAALTWNIALNVAGTLYTAWNATWSQDGATLTASGVNWNATLAAGASTEFGYCANR
;
A
#
# COMPACT_ATOMS: atom_id res chain seq x y z
N MET A 1 6.59 48.10 50.64
CA MET A 1 6.91 47.74 49.24
C MET A 1 6.54 46.27 49.04
N LYS A 2 5.45 46.00 48.32
CA LYS A 2 4.99 44.64 47.98
C LYS A 2 5.61 44.27 46.63
N THR A 3 6.42 43.21 46.58
CA THR A 3 7.12 42.77 45.37
C THR A 3 6.30 41.65 44.72
N THR A 4 5.75 41.94 43.54
CA THR A 4 4.90 41.03 42.76
C THR A 4 5.76 40.03 41.97
N MET A 5 5.62 38.74 42.27
CA MET A 5 6.29 37.65 41.57
C MET A 5 5.50 37.27 40.30
N LYS A 6 6.00 37.60 39.11
CA LYS A 6 5.44 37.16 37.83
C LYS A 6 5.97 35.76 37.48
N ARG A 7 5.13 34.73 37.55
CA ARG A 7 5.40 33.41 36.98
C ARG A 7 5.33 33.50 35.45
N ARG A 8 6.41 33.12 34.76
CA ARG A 8 6.42 32.92 33.31
C ARG A 8 5.92 31.50 33.03
N PHE A 9 4.83 31.39 32.27
CA PHE A 9 4.40 30.14 31.67
C PHE A 9 5.20 29.92 30.38
N THR A 10 5.95 28.83 30.30
CA THR A 10 6.60 28.36 29.08
C THR A 10 5.60 27.43 28.37
N LEU A 11 5.04 27.86 27.23
CA LEU A 11 4.30 26.95 26.35
C LEU A 11 5.34 26.05 25.65
N LEU A 12 5.28 24.75 25.90
CA LEU A 12 5.86 23.75 24.99
C LEU A 12 4.89 23.57 23.83
N ALA A 13 5.24 24.08 22.65
CA ALA A 13 4.59 23.68 21.41
C ALA A 13 5.24 22.37 20.94
N ALA A 14 4.54 21.25 21.12
CA ALA A 14 4.88 20.00 20.48
C ALA A 14 4.50 20.11 19.00
N GLY A 15 5.46 20.53 18.17
CA GLY A 15 5.30 20.52 16.71
C GLY A 15 5.36 19.09 16.22
N LEU A 16 4.23 18.58 15.73
CA LEU A 16 4.14 17.35 14.96
C LEU A 16 4.90 17.61 13.64
N LEU A 17 6.12 17.08 13.53
CA LEU A 17 6.87 17.08 12.27
C LEU A 17 6.22 16.05 11.35
N LEU A 18 5.31 16.48 10.48
CA LEU A 18 4.96 15.70 9.29
C LEU A 18 6.23 15.62 8.42
N SER A 19 6.85 14.46 8.37
CA SER A 19 7.91 14.16 7.41
C SER A 19 7.30 14.01 6.02
N THR A 20 7.13 15.11 5.30
CA THR A 20 6.89 15.03 3.86
C THR A 20 8.17 14.52 3.21
N SER A 21 8.21 13.25 2.80
CA SER A 21 9.26 12.75 1.92
C SER A 21 9.25 13.60 0.66
N LEU A 22 10.40 14.21 0.32
CA LEU A 22 10.55 14.86 -0.97
C LEU A 22 10.46 13.77 -2.04
N PRO A 23 9.70 13.98 -3.12
CA PRO A 23 9.63 13.02 -4.22
C PRO A 23 11.04 12.73 -4.73
N SER A 24 11.30 11.45 -4.96
CA SER A 24 12.57 10.98 -5.51
C SER A 24 12.70 11.44 -6.97
N LEU A 25 13.91 11.42 -7.53
CA LEU A 25 14.05 11.69 -8.97
C LEU A 25 13.49 10.52 -9.80
N ALA A 26 13.44 9.32 -9.21
CA ALA A 26 12.80 8.18 -9.85
C ALA A 26 11.29 8.42 -10.04
N ASP A 27 10.63 9.08 -9.07
CA ASP A 27 9.21 9.43 -9.15
C ASP A 27 8.96 10.48 -10.26
N ASP A 28 9.84 11.48 -10.37
CA ASP A 28 9.76 12.53 -11.40
C ASP A 28 9.99 11.96 -12.81
N LEU A 29 10.80 10.91 -12.93
CA LEU A 29 10.97 10.17 -14.18
C LEU A 29 9.85 9.14 -14.41
N GLY A 30 8.99 8.86 -13.43
CA GLY A 30 7.93 7.86 -13.51
C GLY A 30 8.47 6.42 -13.55
N TYR A 31 9.42 6.07 -12.69
CA TYR A 31 9.98 4.70 -12.61
C TYR A 31 8.96 3.65 -12.11
N ASP A 32 7.93 4.08 -11.40
CA ASP A 32 6.80 3.30 -10.90
C ASP A 32 5.63 3.22 -11.89
N GLN A 33 5.74 3.91 -13.03
CA GLN A 33 4.64 4.05 -13.97
C GLN A 33 4.89 3.26 -15.26
N THR A 34 3.80 2.73 -15.81
CA THR A 34 3.77 2.34 -17.22
C THR A 34 3.45 3.57 -18.06
N HIS A 35 4.35 3.87 -18.99
CA HIS A 35 4.21 4.95 -19.95
C HIS A 35 3.55 4.44 -21.23
N TYR A 36 2.87 5.32 -21.95
CA TYR A 36 2.15 5.00 -23.18
C TYR A 36 2.47 6.05 -24.24
N GLY A 37 2.64 5.59 -25.48
CA GLY A 37 2.91 6.46 -26.62
C GLY A 37 3.00 5.69 -27.91
N GLU A 38 3.68 6.26 -28.90
CA GLU A 38 3.95 5.59 -30.16
C GLU A 38 5.45 5.34 -30.37
N ALA A 39 5.75 4.25 -31.07
CA ALA A 39 7.09 3.97 -31.55
C ALA A 39 7.27 4.48 -32.97
N THR A 40 8.42 5.07 -33.26
CA THR A 40 8.94 5.25 -34.63
C THR A 40 10.33 4.62 -34.75
N GLY A 41 10.83 4.50 -35.97
CA GLY A 41 12.16 3.98 -36.25
C GLY A 41 13.09 5.05 -36.84
N TYR A 42 14.34 5.09 -36.37
CA TYR A 42 15.43 5.83 -36.98
C TYR A 42 16.66 4.92 -37.17
N GLY A 43 17.54 5.28 -38.10
CA GLY A 43 18.67 4.42 -38.47
C GLY A 43 19.65 4.08 -37.34
N GLY A 44 19.66 4.81 -36.21
CA GLY A 44 20.59 4.57 -35.10
C GLY A 44 22.02 5.03 -35.39
N GLY A 45 22.82 5.32 -34.35
CA GLY A 45 24.22 5.69 -34.51
C GLY A 45 24.90 6.12 -33.20
N PRO A 46 26.25 6.17 -33.17
CA PRO A 46 26.99 6.61 -31.99
C PRO A 46 26.86 8.12 -31.78
N GLY A 47 27.00 8.57 -30.53
CA GLY A 47 27.02 9.99 -30.22
C GLY A 47 25.66 10.67 -30.27
N GLY A 48 24.59 9.94 -29.91
CA GLY A 48 23.30 10.56 -29.56
C GLY A 48 23.46 11.61 -28.47
N GLN A 49 22.39 12.35 -28.14
CA GLN A 49 22.45 13.45 -27.19
C GLN A 49 23.10 13.04 -25.85
N CYS A 50 22.94 11.81 -25.36
CA CYS A 50 23.62 11.33 -24.14
C CYS A 50 25.14 11.11 -24.27
N SER A 51 25.71 11.24 -25.47
CA SER A 51 27.14 11.12 -25.76
C SER A 51 27.79 9.79 -25.31
N PHE A 52 27.00 8.71 -25.27
CA PHE A 52 27.52 7.37 -25.04
C PHE A 52 28.10 6.76 -26.33
N PRO A 53 29.07 5.84 -26.21
CA PRO A 53 29.39 4.94 -27.32
C PRO A 53 28.19 4.02 -27.59
N LEU A 54 28.08 3.55 -28.85
CA LEU A 54 27.13 2.49 -29.16
C LEU A 54 27.45 1.26 -28.30
N PRO A 55 26.45 0.69 -27.61
CA PRO A 55 26.61 -0.59 -26.92
C PRO A 55 26.68 -1.74 -27.94
N ASP A 56 27.34 -2.84 -27.57
CA ASP A 56 27.51 -4.01 -28.44
C ASP A 56 26.30 -4.95 -28.44
N ASP A 57 25.54 -4.97 -27.34
CA ASP A 57 24.56 -6.02 -26.99
C ASP A 57 23.15 -5.51 -26.70
N LEU A 58 22.92 -4.19 -26.76
CA LEU A 58 21.66 -3.58 -26.37
C LEU A 58 21.24 -2.53 -27.42
N PRO A 59 20.06 -2.61 -28.05
CA PRO A 59 19.66 -1.57 -28.97
C PRO A 59 19.41 -0.24 -28.22
N ILE A 60 19.39 0.87 -28.97
CA ILE A 60 19.24 2.20 -28.39
C ILE A 60 17.93 2.87 -28.82
N VAL A 61 17.48 3.84 -28.02
CA VAL A 61 16.30 4.66 -28.30
C VAL A 61 16.56 6.14 -28.03
N ALA A 62 15.72 6.99 -28.62
CA ALA A 62 15.61 8.39 -28.33
C ALA A 62 14.25 8.69 -27.65
N MET A 63 14.29 9.51 -26.61
CA MET A 63 13.09 9.98 -25.90
C MET A 63 12.74 11.41 -26.29
N ASN A 64 11.47 11.79 -26.17
CA ASN A 64 11.04 13.17 -26.37
C ASN A 64 11.69 14.15 -25.38
N HIS A 65 11.46 15.45 -25.56
CA HIS A 65 12.07 16.47 -24.70
C HIS A 65 11.75 16.32 -23.22
N THR A 66 10.49 16.02 -22.88
CA THR A 66 10.01 15.92 -21.51
C THR A 66 10.63 14.70 -20.83
N ASP A 67 10.52 13.54 -21.47
CA ASP A 67 10.97 12.26 -20.86
C ASP A 67 12.50 12.13 -20.88
N TYR A 68 13.18 12.82 -21.81
CA TYR A 68 14.64 12.99 -21.75
C TYR A 68 15.08 13.74 -20.47
N ALA A 69 14.18 14.52 -19.87
CA ALA A 69 14.32 15.18 -18.57
C ALA A 69 15.67 15.91 -18.42
N GLY A 70 16.09 16.65 -19.45
CA GLY A 70 17.35 17.37 -19.44
C GLY A 70 18.59 16.48 -19.26
N SER A 71 18.58 15.27 -19.83
CA SER A 71 19.59 14.18 -19.70
C SER A 71 19.53 13.39 -18.39
N GLN A 72 18.48 13.54 -17.58
CA GLN A 72 18.27 12.70 -16.41
C GLN A 72 17.94 11.25 -16.78
N ALA A 73 17.29 11.00 -17.93
CA ALA A 73 16.99 9.66 -18.41
C ALA A 73 18.17 8.96 -19.13
N CYS A 74 19.28 9.66 -19.38
CA CYS A 74 20.39 9.10 -20.12
C CYS A 74 20.97 7.84 -19.47
N GLY A 75 21.06 6.76 -20.24
CA GLY A 75 21.59 5.48 -19.81
C GLY A 75 20.56 4.60 -19.11
N ALA A 76 19.32 5.06 -18.94
CA ALA A 76 18.22 4.22 -18.49
C ALA A 76 17.99 3.06 -19.45
N CYS A 77 17.58 1.92 -18.91
CA CYS A 77 17.05 0.82 -19.71
C CYS A 77 15.53 0.84 -19.62
N VAL A 78 14.88 0.66 -20.76
CA VAL A 78 13.43 0.59 -20.87
C VAL A 78 13.02 -0.72 -21.52
N GLU A 79 11.99 -1.36 -20.97
CA GLU A 79 11.28 -2.45 -21.62
C GLU A 79 10.08 -1.87 -22.35
N ILE A 80 10.02 -2.09 -23.66
CA ILE A 80 9.00 -1.53 -24.54
C ILE A 80 8.17 -2.68 -25.09
N THR A 81 6.87 -2.63 -24.86
CA THR A 81 5.89 -3.62 -25.28
C THR A 81 5.04 -3.04 -26.41
N ARG A 82 4.79 -3.85 -27.44
CA ARG A 82 3.76 -3.56 -28.44
C ARG A 82 2.49 -4.32 -28.07
N PRO A 83 1.45 -3.67 -27.50
CA PRO A 83 0.29 -4.35 -26.94
C PRO A 83 -0.45 -5.23 -27.95
N GLU A 84 -0.54 -4.78 -29.21
CA GLU A 84 -1.23 -5.51 -30.28
C GLU A 84 -0.64 -6.89 -30.58
N THR A 85 0.65 -7.07 -30.33
CA THR A 85 1.38 -8.32 -30.67
C THR A 85 1.92 -9.05 -29.46
N GLY A 86 1.95 -8.41 -28.29
CA GLY A 86 2.61 -8.90 -27.08
C GLY A 86 4.13 -8.98 -27.17
N LYS A 87 4.75 -8.49 -28.26
CA LYS A 87 6.21 -8.49 -28.40
C LYS A 87 6.84 -7.40 -27.57
N THR A 88 8.02 -7.69 -27.02
CA THR A 88 8.79 -6.76 -26.21
C THR A 88 10.21 -6.60 -26.74
N VAL A 89 10.82 -5.46 -26.43
CA VAL A 89 12.25 -5.18 -26.66
C VAL A 89 12.79 -4.35 -25.51
N ILE A 90 14.02 -4.65 -25.09
CA ILE A 90 14.74 -3.86 -24.11
C ILE A 90 15.75 -2.98 -24.83
N ALA A 91 15.81 -1.69 -24.48
CA ALA A 91 16.74 -0.76 -25.10
C ALA A 91 17.29 0.28 -24.11
N ARG A 92 18.41 0.91 -24.46
CA ARG A 92 19.03 1.99 -23.69
C ARG A 92 18.67 3.36 -24.24
N VAL A 93 18.36 4.30 -23.34
CA VAL A 93 18.14 5.71 -23.68
C VAL A 93 19.49 6.40 -23.96
N ASP A 94 19.74 6.68 -25.24
CA ASP A 94 21.01 7.29 -25.69
C ASP A 94 20.82 8.65 -26.36
N ASN A 95 19.60 8.98 -26.74
CA ASN A 95 19.35 10.15 -27.56
C ASN A 95 18.06 10.89 -27.16
N ARG A 96 17.89 12.07 -27.74
CA ARG A 96 16.71 12.89 -27.62
C ARG A 96 16.09 13.07 -29.01
N CYS A 97 14.76 12.95 -29.07
CA CYS A 97 13.91 13.27 -30.21
C CYS A 97 13.08 14.52 -29.86
N PRO A 98 13.57 15.76 -30.07
CA PRO A 98 12.86 16.97 -29.64
C PRO A 98 11.46 17.15 -30.23
N GLU A 99 11.19 16.54 -31.39
CA GLU A 99 9.92 16.58 -32.13
C GLU A 99 8.91 15.53 -31.68
N CYS A 100 9.35 14.50 -30.94
CA CYS A 100 8.49 13.42 -30.46
C CYS A 100 7.54 13.93 -29.35
N ALA A 101 6.34 13.34 -29.25
CA ALA A 101 5.42 13.66 -28.17
C ALA A 101 5.85 13.00 -26.84
N PRO A 102 5.43 13.52 -25.67
CA PRO A 102 5.55 12.80 -24.39
C PRO A 102 5.04 11.36 -24.50
N GLY A 103 5.79 10.39 -23.97
CA GLY A 103 5.50 8.96 -24.10
C GLY A 103 6.01 8.28 -25.37
N ASP A 104 6.28 9.03 -26.46
CA ASP A 104 6.80 8.44 -27.70
C ASP A 104 8.28 8.01 -27.56
N ILE A 105 8.61 6.88 -28.18
CA ILE A 105 9.96 6.33 -28.24
C ILE A 105 10.42 6.17 -29.68
N ASP A 106 11.48 6.88 -30.07
CA ASP A 106 12.07 6.74 -31.40
C ASP A 106 13.22 5.71 -31.34
N MET A 107 12.99 4.55 -31.93
CA MET A 107 13.83 3.37 -31.78
C MET A 107 14.88 3.27 -32.87
N SER A 108 16.09 2.84 -32.50
CA SER A 108 17.05 2.41 -33.52
C SER A 108 16.51 1.21 -34.30
N ASP A 109 16.93 1.03 -35.55
CA ASP A 109 16.54 -0.12 -36.38
C ASP A 109 16.67 -1.49 -35.65
N PRO A 110 17.74 -1.77 -34.88
CA PRO A 110 17.84 -3.02 -34.12
C PRO A 110 16.79 -3.19 -33.01
N ALA A 111 16.22 -2.10 -32.46
CA ALA A 111 15.08 -2.18 -31.54
C ALA A 111 13.75 -2.26 -32.29
N PHE A 112 13.51 -1.36 -33.25
CA PHE A 112 12.24 -1.22 -33.95
C PHE A 112 11.82 -2.51 -34.65
N LEU A 113 12.77 -3.20 -35.29
CA LEU A 113 12.51 -4.42 -36.04
C LEU A 113 12.26 -5.66 -35.16
N GLN A 114 12.47 -5.58 -33.84
CA GLN A 114 12.10 -6.68 -32.94
C GLN A 114 10.59 -6.74 -32.71
N ILE A 115 9.93 -5.57 -32.67
CA ILE A 115 8.51 -5.45 -32.31
C ILE A 115 7.62 -4.88 -33.43
N GLY A 116 8.21 -4.41 -34.54
CA GLY A 116 7.49 -3.89 -35.70
C GLY A 116 8.20 -4.11 -37.03
N THR A 117 7.72 -3.45 -38.07
CA THR A 117 8.25 -3.54 -39.44
C THR A 117 8.36 -2.16 -40.09
N TYR A 118 9.30 -2.00 -41.02
CA TYR A 118 9.49 -0.73 -41.73
C TYR A 118 8.23 -0.23 -42.47
N GLN A 119 7.35 -1.14 -42.91
CA GLN A 119 6.13 -0.81 -43.64
C GLN A 119 5.08 -0.14 -42.76
N GLU A 120 5.07 -0.45 -41.46
CA GLU A 120 4.15 0.16 -40.49
C GLU A 120 4.60 1.58 -40.17
N GLY A 121 5.91 1.80 -39.99
CA GLY A 121 6.53 3.11 -39.76
C GLY A 121 6.24 3.73 -38.39
N ARG A 122 5.04 3.51 -37.83
CA ARG A 122 4.60 3.99 -36.52
C ARG A 122 3.53 3.07 -35.94
N PHE A 123 3.58 2.81 -34.63
CA PHE A 123 2.57 2.00 -33.94
C PHE A 123 2.52 2.29 -32.43
N PRO A 124 1.39 2.00 -31.75
CA PRO A 124 1.27 2.19 -30.30
C PRO A 124 2.17 1.26 -29.50
N ILE A 125 2.70 1.77 -28.39
CA ILE A 125 3.51 1.04 -27.41
C ILE A 125 3.12 1.40 -25.98
N SER A 126 3.45 0.50 -25.06
CA SER A 126 3.65 0.82 -23.65
C SER A 126 5.09 0.54 -23.26
N TRP A 127 5.62 1.24 -22.27
CA TRP A 127 6.98 0.99 -21.79
C TRP A 127 7.15 1.33 -20.32
N LYS A 128 8.16 0.71 -19.70
CA LYS A 128 8.55 0.96 -18.31
C LYS A 128 10.06 0.99 -18.18
N TYR A 129 10.55 1.71 -17.18
CA TYR A 129 11.95 1.61 -16.80
C TYR A 129 12.25 0.25 -16.17
N ILE A 130 13.46 -0.25 -16.41
CA ILE A 130 13.97 -1.49 -15.81
C ILE A 130 15.44 -1.31 -15.38
N PRO A 131 15.95 -2.10 -14.41
CA PRO A 131 17.38 -2.11 -14.11
C PRO A 131 18.21 -2.59 -15.31
N CYS A 132 19.24 -1.84 -15.67
CA CYS A 132 20.20 -2.28 -16.68
C CYS A 132 21.07 -3.45 -16.17
N SER A 133 21.38 -4.40 -17.05
CA SER A 133 22.14 -5.62 -16.73
C SER A 133 23.65 -5.48 -16.98
N TYR A 134 24.29 -4.49 -16.36
CA TYR A 134 25.75 -4.29 -16.44
C TYR A 134 26.48 -4.88 -15.24
N ALA A 135 27.61 -5.54 -15.48
CA ALA A 135 28.43 -6.13 -14.42
C ALA A 135 29.11 -5.09 -13.51
N SER A 136 29.54 -3.95 -14.07
CA SER A 136 30.16 -2.86 -13.35
C SER A 136 29.94 -1.55 -14.10
N MET A 137 29.80 -0.45 -13.37
CA MET A 137 29.85 0.89 -13.95
C MET A 137 31.28 1.35 -14.21
N SER A 138 31.44 2.40 -15.02
CA SER A 138 32.72 3.03 -15.30
C SER A 138 32.65 4.55 -15.28
N LEU A 139 33.79 5.20 -15.04
CA LEU A 139 33.98 6.64 -15.21
C LEU A 139 34.75 6.91 -16.49
N PHE A 140 34.30 7.90 -17.26
CA PHE A 140 34.97 8.32 -18.48
C PHE A 140 35.23 9.82 -18.48
N PHE A 141 36.51 10.19 -18.50
CA PHE A 141 36.90 11.59 -18.70
C PHE A 141 36.84 11.94 -20.19
N LYS A 142 36.08 13.00 -20.51
CA LYS A 142 35.95 13.49 -21.88
C LYS A 142 37.31 13.89 -22.43
N GLU A 143 37.51 13.69 -23.74
CA GLU A 143 38.62 14.30 -24.46
C GLU A 143 38.66 15.81 -24.20
N GLY A 144 39.87 16.31 -23.92
CA GLY A 144 40.11 17.70 -23.51
C GLY A 144 40.08 17.93 -21.99
N SER A 145 39.69 16.94 -21.19
CA SER A 145 39.77 17.05 -19.73
C SER A 145 41.22 17.20 -19.26
N SER A 146 41.42 18.12 -18.33
CA SER A 146 42.68 18.50 -17.72
C SER A 146 42.42 18.96 -16.27
N GLN A 147 43.47 19.36 -15.57
CA GLN A 147 43.34 19.98 -14.26
C GLN A 147 42.65 21.36 -14.26
N TRP A 148 42.52 21.99 -15.43
CA TRP A 148 41.96 23.34 -15.61
C TRP A 148 40.55 23.36 -16.19
N TRP A 149 40.08 22.22 -16.69
CA TRP A 149 38.74 22.01 -17.21
C TRP A 149 38.48 20.50 -17.22
N THR A 150 37.39 20.04 -16.63
CA THR A 150 37.14 18.59 -16.52
C THR A 150 35.68 18.28 -16.84
N ALA A 151 35.46 17.25 -17.65
CA ALA A 151 34.12 16.71 -17.90
C ALA A 151 34.14 15.19 -17.73
N VAL A 152 33.25 14.67 -16.90
CA VAL A 152 33.19 13.25 -16.52
C VAL A 152 31.83 12.70 -16.88
N GLN A 153 31.79 11.49 -17.44
CA GLN A 153 30.58 10.75 -17.69
C GLN A 153 30.62 9.45 -16.88
N VAL A 154 29.51 9.10 -16.25
CA VAL A 154 29.30 7.76 -15.68
C VAL A 154 28.65 6.90 -16.75
N ARG A 155 29.19 5.70 -16.97
CA ARG A 155 28.69 4.74 -17.95
C ARG A 155 28.34 3.42 -17.27
N ASP A 156 27.46 2.66 -17.92
CA ASP A 156 27.13 1.29 -17.54
C ASP A 156 26.61 1.18 -16.08
N ALA A 157 25.95 2.25 -15.61
CA ALA A 157 25.25 2.26 -14.34
C ALA A 157 23.93 1.49 -14.47
N ARG A 158 23.55 0.74 -13.43
CA ARG A 158 22.30 -0.02 -13.38
C ARG A 158 21.07 0.87 -13.52
N TYR A 159 21.12 2.04 -12.92
CA TYR A 159 20.10 3.07 -12.96
C TYR A 159 20.74 4.39 -13.40
N PRO A 160 19.97 5.33 -13.96
CA PRO A 160 20.48 6.65 -14.30
C PRO A 160 21.09 7.32 -13.07
N VAL A 161 22.23 7.95 -13.30
CA VAL A 161 22.85 8.79 -12.28
C VAL A 161 21.97 10.01 -12.09
N LYS A 162 21.79 10.47 -10.84
CA LYS A 162 21.14 11.72 -10.44
C LYS A 162 22.19 12.83 -10.22
N SER A 163 23.26 12.50 -9.51
CA SER A 163 24.34 13.44 -9.21
C SER A 163 25.70 12.77 -9.21
N LEU A 164 26.69 13.54 -9.65
CA LEU A 164 28.10 13.19 -9.51
C LEU A 164 28.78 14.28 -8.69
N GLU A 165 29.44 13.87 -7.62
CA GLU A 165 30.20 14.76 -6.76
C GLU A 165 31.65 14.30 -6.71
N TYR A 166 32.58 15.24 -6.50
CA TYR A 166 33.99 14.91 -6.37
C TYR A 166 34.65 15.68 -5.24
N ARG A 167 35.81 15.18 -4.82
CA ARG A 167 36.81 15.92 -4.05
C ARG A 167 38.20 15.44 -4.44
N ARG A 168 39.26 16.23 -4.22
CA ARG A 168 40.63 15.71 -4.37
C ARG A 168 40.94 14.79 -3.19
N SER A 169 41.40 13.58 -3.48
CA SER A 169 41.65 12.54 -2.45
C SER A 169 42.63 13.01 -1.38
N ASN A 170 43.55 13.92 -1.72
CA ASN A 170 44.64 14.38 -0.85
C ASN A 170 44.56 15.87 -0.47
N GLY A 171 43.37 16.46 -0.35
CA GLY A 171 43.32 17.89 0.00
C GLY A 171 41.98 18.47 0.39
N ASP A 172 40.87 17.88 -0.04
CA ASP A 172 39.56 18.48 0.15
C ASP A 172 38.71 17.65 1.13
N ALA A 173 38.17 18.29 2.16
CA ALA A 173 37.32 17.62 3.14
C ALA A 173 35.89 17.41 2.60
N ALA A 174 35.38 18.36 1.80
CA ALA A 174 34.02 18.38 1.31
C ALA A 174 33.92 17.94 -0.16
N TYR A 175 32.84 17.25 -0.48
CA TYR A 175 32.46 16.96 -1.87
C TYR A 175 31.88 18.22 -2.52
N LYS A 176 32.22 18.41 -3.79
CA LYS A 176 31.63 19.40 -4.69
C LYS A 176 30.77 18.68 -5.73
N THR A 177 29.51 19.07 -5.83
CA THR A 177 28.60 18.57 -6.87
C THR A 177 28.97 19.14 -8.23
N LEU A 178 29.08 18.28 -9.24
CA LEU A 178 29.30 18.67 -10.62
C LEU A 178 27.95 18.93 -11.31
N PRO A 179 27.76 20.09 -11.97
CA PRO A 179 26.59 20.32 -12.81
C PRO A 179 26.56 19.33 -13.98
N ARG A 180 25.37 18.80 -14.30
CA ARG A 180 25.13 17.98 -15.49
C ARG A 180 24.79 18.86 -16.68
N GLU A 181 25.39 18.54 -17.81
CA GLU A 181 25.07 19.12 -19.10
C GLU A 181 24.02 18.31 -19.86
N MET A 182 23.30 18.95 -20.78
CA MET A 182 22.28 18.33 -21.65
C MET A 182 22.78 17.14 -22.46
N TYR A 183 24.09 16.93 -22.56
CA TYR A 183 24.72 15.82 -23.26
C TYR A 183 25.32 14.75 -22.32
N ASN A 184 24.82 14.71 -21.07
CA ASN A 184 25.13 13.72 -20.03
C ASN A 184 26.63 13.64 -19.63
N TYR A 185 27.30 14.78 -19.63
CA TYR A 185 28.57 14.95 -18.92
C TYR A 185 28.37 15.85 -17.71
N PHE A 186 29.13 15.56 -16.66
CA PHE A 186 29.22 16.34 -15.44
C PHE A 186 30.49 17.20 -15.49
N LEU A 187 30.34 18.52 -15.38
CA LEU A 187 31.38 19.46 -15.79
C LEU A 187 31.91 20.33 -14.66
N GLU A 188 33.22 20.48 -14.59
CA GLU A 188 33.91 21.48 -13.77
C GLU A 188 34.68 22.43 -14.69
N ALA A 189 34.12 23.62 -14.91
CA ALA A 189 34.69 24.59 -15.84
C ALA A 189 36.08 25.10 -15.42
N GLY A 190 36.35 25.17 -14.10
CA GLY A 190 37.65 25.54 -13.56
C GLY A 190 38.65 24.37 -13.44
N GLY A 191 38.22 23.17 -13.82
CA GLY A 191 38.94 21.92 -13.62
C GLY A 191 38.96 21.43 -12.18
N MET A 192 39.18 20.14 -12.03
CA MET A 192 39.18 19.46 -10.73
C MET A 192 40.56 19.49 -10.02
N GLY A 193 41.58 20.09 -10.64
CA GLY A 193 42.98 20.04 -10.17
C GLY A 193 43.74 18.83 -10.70
N GLU A 194 44.90 18.50 -10.11
CA GLU A 194 45.75 17.39 -10.62
C GLU A 194 45.23 15.99 -10.30
N GLY A 195 44.31 15.87 -9.33
CA GLY A 195 43.88 14.59 -8.77
C GLY A 195 44.92 13.93 -7.86
N PRO A 196 44.74 12.65 -7.49
CA PRO A 196 43.56 11.82 -7.78
C PRO A 196 42.29 12.33 -7.08
N TYR A 197 41.14 11.81 -7.50
CA TYR A 197 39.83 12.21 -7.01
C TYR A 197 39.09 11.08 -6.31
N ASP A 198 38.30 11.44 -5.32
CA ASP A 198 37.22 10.58 -4.84
C ASP A 198 35.92 11.08 -5.46
N PHE A 199 35.18 10.19 -6.12
CA PHE A 199 33.85 10.45 -6.65
C PHE A 199 32.79 9.85 -5.74
N ARG A 200 31.66 10.55 -5.63
CA ARG A 200 30.41 10.04 -5.07
C ARG A 200 29.36 10.10 -6.16
N ILE A 201 28.83 8.93 -6.51
CA ILE A 201 27.87 8.74 -7.59
C ILE A 201 26.54 8.37 -6.93
N THR A 202 25.50 9.14 -7.18
CA THR A 202 24.16 8.90 -6.65
C THR A 202 23.20 8.62 -7.79
N ASP A 203 22.41 7.56 -7.71
CA ASP A 203 21.36 7.26 -8.71
C ASP A 203 20.04 7.99 -8.43
N VAL A 204 19.06 7.78 -9.31
CA VAL A 204 17.71 8.35 -9.20
C VAL A 204 16.93 7.90 -7.94
N PHE A 205 17.28 6.74 -7.38
CA PHE A 205 16.69 6.16 -6.17
C PHE A 205 17.42 6.60 -4.88
N GLY A 206 18.60 7.22 -5.01
CA GLY A 206 19.40 7.69 -3.88
C GLY A 206 20.47 6.70 -3.41
N HIS A 207 20.70 5.58 -4.11
CA HIS A 207 21.85 4.71 -3.83
C HIS A 207 23.14 5.46 -4.12
N VAL A 208 24.17 5.21 -3.30
CA VAL A 208 25.45 5.90 -3.38
C VAL A 208 26.59 4.92 -3.57
N VAL A 209 27.43 5.19 -4.57
CA VAL A 209 28.70 4.49 -4.83
C VAL A 209 29.85 5.48 -4.67
N GLU A 210 30.86 5.13 -3.86
CA GLU A 210 32.08 5.93 -3.68
C GLU A 210 33.28 5.29 -4.37
N ALA A 211 33.82 5.96 -5.39
CA ALA A 211 35.02 5.55 -6.11
C ALA A 211 36.21 6.42 -5.70
N LYS A 212 37.24 5.85 -5.09
CA LYS A 212 38.36 6.59 -4.47
C LYS A 212 39.64 6.48 -5.27
N GLY A 213 40.47 7.52 -5.20
CA GLY A 213 41.81 7.51 -5.80
C GLY A 213 41.82 7.46 -7.34
N ILE A 214 40.78 7.99 -7.98
CA ILE A 214 40.62 7.97 -9.43
C ILE A 214 41.57 9.00 -10.06
N ALA A 215 42.53 8.51 -10.85
CA ALA A 215 43.45 9.38 -11.60
C ALA A 215 42.73 10.02 -12.80
N LEU A 216 43.16 11.22 -13.17
CA LEU A 216 42.73 11.85 -14.41
C LEU A 216 43.34 11.11 -15.61
N VAL A 217 42.54 10.27 -16.27
CA VAL A 217 42.93 9.55 -17.49
C VAL A 217 41.89 9.83 -18.57
N VAL A 218 42.28 10.54 -19.61
CA VAL A 218 41.41 10.82 -20.75
C VAL A 218 41.31 9.61 -21.67
N THR A 219 40.22 9.57 -22.47
CA THR A 219 39.97 8.64 -23.58
C THR A 219 39.85 7.15 -23.25
N THR A 220 40.07 6.74 -21.99
CA THR A 220 39.90 5.35 -21.54
C THR A 220 38.88 5.28 -20.40
N PRO A 221 37.84 4.42 -20.49
CA PRO A 221 36.95 4.17 -19.37
C PRO A 221 37.69 3.54 -18.18
N ILE A 222 37.42 4.04 -16.99
CA ILE A 222 37.95 3.52 -15.72
C ILE A 222 36.86 2.67 -15.08
N VAL A 223 37.00 1.35 -15.17
CA VAL A 223 36.06 0.39 -14.58
C VAL A 223 36.17 0.42 -13.06
N LEU A 224 35.04 0.59 -12.36
CA LEU A 224 35.02 0.76 -10.90
C LEU A 224 34.95 -0.57 -10.13
N ASN A 225 34.60 -1.67 -10.79
CA ASN A 225 34.25 -2.96 -10.18
C ASN A 225 33.19 -2.82 -9.08
N GLN A 226 32.26 -1.90 -9.30
CA GLN A 226 31.16 -1.55 -8.40
C GLN A 226 29.92 -1.29 -9.27
N GLN A 227 28.76 -1.53 -8.69
CA GLN A 227 27.47 -1.26 -9.31
C GLN A 227 26.50 -0.82 -8.21
N PHE A 228 25.46 -0.07 -8.58
CA PHE A 228 24.34 0.14 -7.65
C PHE A 228 23.71 -1.21 -7.31
N GLU A 229 23.39 -1.40 -6.03
CA GLU A 229 22.55 -2.51 -5.60
C GLU A 229 21.25 -2.47 -6.40
N THR A 230 20.66 -3.63 -6.65
CA THR A 230 19.31 -3.65 -7.20
C THR A 230 18.39 -3.02 -6.16
N SER A 231 17.80 -1.87 -6.50
CA SER A 231 16.56 -1.50 -5.85
C SER A 231 15.60 -2.64 -6.14
N PRO A 232 14.81 -3.15 -5.18
CA PRO A 232 13.51 -3.62 -5.60
C PRO A 232 12.95 -2.47 -6.44
N GLN A 233 12.58 -2.75 -7.70
CA GLN A 233 11.68 -1.82 -8.39
C GLN A 233 10.53 -1.52 -7.41
N PRO A 234 9.85 -0.38 -7.49
CA PRO A 234 8.49 -0.36 -6.96
C PRO A 234 7.85 -1.61 -7.53
N VAL A 235 7.69 -2.61 -6.65
CA VAL A 235 6.84 -3.75 -6.95
C VAL A 235 5.56 -3.04 -7.31
N PRO A 236 4.93 -3.34 -8.46
CA PRO A 236 3.62 -2.76 -8.69
C PRO A 236 2.85 -2.95 -7.38
N ALA A 237 2.17 -1.88 -6.94
CA ALA A 237 1.43 -1.93 -5.68
C ALA A 237 0.62 -3.23 -5.68
N ALA A 238 0.57 -3.97 -4.57
CA ALA A 238 0.07 -5.36 -4.57
C ALA A 238 -1.12 -5.54 -5.53
N CYS A 239 -2.08 -4.60 -5.44
CA CYS A 239 -3.27 -4.41 -6.27
C CYS A 239 -3.11 -4.13 -7.78
N ALA A 240 -1.91 -4.20 -8.34
CA ALA A 240 -1.59 -4.00 -9.75
C ALA A 240 -0.37 -4.82 -10.22
N ASP A 241 0.05 -5.83 -9.45
CA ASP A 241 1.23 -6.64 -9.76
C ASP A 241 0.93 -7.98 -10.47
N GLY A 242 -0.35 -8.32 -10.61
CA GLY A 242 -0.80 -9.53 -11.30
C GLY A 242 -0.59 -10.80 -10.49
N ILE A 243 -0.37 -10.69 -9.19
CA ILE A 243 -0.17 -11.77 -8.24
C ILE A 243 -1.19 -11.59 -7.11
N ASP A 244 -1.93 -12.66 -6.82
CA ASP A 244 -2.77 -12.77 -5.63
C ASP A 244 -1.89 -12.82 -4.37
N ASN A 245 -1.60 -11.66 -3.78
CA ASN A 245 -0.64 -11.51 -2.68
C ASN A 245 -1.24 -11.83 -1.31
N ASP A 246 -2.58 -11.79 -1.17
CA ASP A 246 -3.29 -12.16 0.05
C ASP A 246 -3.88 -13.59 0.02
N GLY A 247 -3.95 -14.19 -1.17
CA GLY A 247 -4.35 -15.57 -1.40
C GLY A 247 -5.87 -15.79 -1.46
N ASP A 248 -6.67 -14.73 -1.66
CA ASP A 248 -8.14 -14.79 -1.66
C ASP A 248 -8.74 -15.27 -3.01
N GLY A 249 -7.90 -15.40 -4.05
CA GLY A 249 -8.26 -15.84 -5.39
C GLY A 249 -8.67 -14.73 -6.35
N ASN A 250 -8.71 -13.48 -5.89
CA ASN A 250 -8.65 -12.28 -6.71
C ASN A 250 -7.17 -11.88 -6.90
N THR A 251 -6.86 -10.91 -7.76
CA THR A 251 -5.46 -10.75 -8.21
C THR A 251 -5.01 -9.31 -8.35
N ASP A 252 -5.92 -8.36 -8.55
CA ASP A 252 -5.60 -6.94 -8.73
C ASP A 252 -6.90 -6.12 -8.75
N TYR A 253 -6.80 -4.80 -8.55
CA TYR A 253 -7.90 -3.88 -8.79
C TYR A 253 -8.38 -3.92 -10.26
N PRO A 254 -9.70 -3.84 -10.55
CA PRO A 254 -10.83 -3.74 -9.64
C PRO A 254 -11.47 -5.09 -9.29
N ALA A 255 -10.81 -6.20 -9.67
CA ALA A 255 -11.34 -7.54 -9.42
C ALA A 255 -11.16 -7.93 -7.95
N ASP A 256 -10.08 -7.45 -7.35
CA ASP A 256 -9.76 -7.59 -5.95
C ASP A 256 -10.48 -6.55 -5.09
N SER A 257 -11.24 -7.03 -4.11
CA SER A 257 -12.02 -6.20 -3.19
C SER A 257 -11.22 -5.63 -2.02
N GLY A 258 -10.04 -6.18 -1.74
CA GLY A 258 -9.10 -5.61 -0.79
C GLY A 258 -8.39 -4.37 -1.31
N CYS A 259 -8.32 -4.24 -2.62
CA CYS A 259 -7.76 -3.09 -3.29
C CYS A 259 -8.71 -1.89 -3.35
N THR A 260 -8.34 -0.79 -2.67
CA THR A 260 -9.08 0.47 -2.83
C THR A 260 -8.72 1.21 -4.12
N SER A 261 -7.56 0.90 -4.71
CA SER A 261 -7.10 1.43 -6.01
C SER A 261 -5.96 0.57 -6.59
N ALA A 262 -5.66 0.73 -7.89
CA ALA A 262 -4.49 0.10 -8.52
C ALA A 262 -3.13 0.63 -8.04
N SER A 263 -3.11 1.61 -7.14
CA SER A 263 -1.91 2.13 -6.48
C SER A 263 -1.84 1.75 -5.00
N ASP A 264 -2.76 0.89 -4.55
CA ASP A 264 -2.83 0.40 -3.18
C ASP A 264 -1.82 -0.75 -2.99
N ASP A 265 -0.96 -0.62 -1.99
CA ASP A 265 0.10 -1.61 -1.70
C ASP A 265 -0.43 -2.77 -0.84
N ASP A 266 -1.70 -2.73 -0.44
CA ASP A 266 -2.35 -3.71 0.41
C ASP A 266 -3.53 -4.36 -0.34
N GLU A 267 -3.33 -5.61 -0.76
CA GLU A 267 -4.40 -6.49 -1.24
C GLU A 267 -5.19 -7.09 -0.09
N ALA A 268 -4.67 -7.05 1.14
CA ALA A 268 -5.48 -7.41 2.27
C ALA A 268 -6.53 -6.32 2.46
N GLY A 269 -7.72 -6.59 1.94
CA GLY A 269 -8.91 -5.92 2.41
C GLY A 269 -8.97 -6.03 3.93
N THR A 270 -9.89 -5.29 4.55
CA THR A 270 -10.49 -5.87 5.75
C THR A 270 -10.96 -7.24 5.29
N ALA A 271 -10.26 -8.31 5.69
CA ALA A 271 -10.53 -9.66 5.27
C ALA A 271 -12.03 -9.81 5.16
N GLU A 272 -12.55 -10.47 4.11
CA GLU A 272 -13.88 -11.03 4.21
C GLU A 272 -13.86 -11.79 5.54
N GLU A 273 -14.44 -11.16 6.58
CA GLU A 273 -14.23 -11.61 7.94
C GLU A 273 -14.71 -13.04 7.88
N PRO A 274 -13.91 -14.02 8.37
CA PRO A 274 -14.42 -15.37 8.47
C PRO A 274 -15.78 -15.24 9.13
N ALA A 275 -16.82 -15.78 8.46
CA ALA A 275 -18.20 -15.57 8.87
C ALA A 275 -18.25 -15.71 10.39
N LYS A 276 -18.71 -14.64 11.05
CA LYS A 276 -18.71 -14.56 12.51
C LYS A 276 -19.38 -15.81 13.02
N ALA A 277 -18.83 -16.42 14.07
CA ALA A 277 -19.28 -17.70 14.60
C ALA A 277 -20.83 -17.72 14.69
N CYS A 278 -21.40 -16.64 15.19
CA CYS A 278 -22.84 -16.44 15.34
C CYS A 278 -23.69 -16.20 14.06
N PHE A 279 -23.11 -16.32 12.86
CA PHE A 279 -23.80 -16.20 11.56
C PHE A 279 -23.22 -17.10 10.45
N ASP A 280 -22.45 -18.14 10.80
CA ASP A 280 -21.76 -19.00 9.82
C ASP A 280 -22.48 -20.34 9.53
N ASN A 281 -23.61 -20.61 10.19
CA ASN A 281 -24.39 -21.85 10.13
C ASN A 281 -23.68 -23.10 10.66
N ILE A 282 -22.70 -22.93 11.56
CA ILE A 282 -21.95 -23.99 12.22
C ILE A 282 -22.08 -23.82 13.75
N ASP A 283 -22.39 -24.92 14.44
CA ASP A 283 -22.38 -25.00 15.91
C ASP A 283 -20.92 -25.08 16.39
N ASN A 284 -20.32 -23.94 16.70
CA ASN A 284 -18.90 -23.81 17.00
C ASN A 284 -18.57 -24.11 18.48
N ASP A 285 -19.55 -24.04 19.38
CA ASP A 285 -19.40 -24.37 20.81
C ASP A 285 -19.90 -25.78 21.20
N GLY A 286 -20.67 -26.42 20.31
CA GLY A 286 -21.15 -27.79 20.41
C GLY A 286 -22.36 -27.98 21.32
N ASP A 287 -23.10 -26.92 21.65
CA ASP A 287 -24.27 -26.97 22.53
C ASP A 287 -25.58 -27.36 21.82
N GLY A 288 -25.55 -27.44 20.48
CA GLY A 288 -26.65 -27.83 19.61
C GLY A 288 -27.51 -26.67 19.12
N LEU A 289 -27.16 -25.43 19.48
CA LEU A 289 -27.59 -24.19 18.84
C LEU A 289 -26.54 -23.83 17.77
N ILE A 290 -26.88 -22.95 16.82
CA ILE A 290 -26.06 -22.78 15.61
C ILE A 290 -25.71 -21.32 15.36
N ASP A 291 -26.69 -20.41 15.40
CA ASP A 291 -26.44 -19.00 15.10
C ASP A 291 -27.42 -18.10 15.86
N TYR A 292 -27.10 -16.81 15.93
CA TYR A 292 -28.04 -15.76 16.31
C TYR A 292 -29.31 -15.81 15.42
N PRO A 293 -30.51 -15.57 15.96
CA PRO A 293 -30.85 -15.23 17.34
C PRO A 293 -31.16 -16.44 18.23
N THR A 294 -30.87 -17.65 17.74
CA THR A 294 -31.29 -18.89 18.37
C THR A 294 -30.26 -19.36 19.39
N ASP A 295 -28.99 -19.09 19.10
CA ASP A 295 -27.88 -19.31 20.00
C ASP A 295 -27.84 -18.24 21.10
N LEU A 296 -27.80 -18.68 22.36
CA LEU A 296 -27.77 -17.81 23.55
C LEU A 296 -26.36 -17.41 23.97
N GLY A 297 -25.34 -18.04 23.38
CA GLY A 297 -23.96 -17.63 23.46
C GLY A 297 -23.63 -16.40 22.63
N CYS A 298 -24.44 -16.15 21.60
CA CYS A 298 -24.30 -15.02 20.68
C CYS A 298 -25.04 -13.76 21.16
N ASP A 299 -24.29 -12.69 21.44
CA ASP A 299 -24.89 -11.38 21.76
C ASP A 299 -25.48 -10.71 20.50
N SER A 300 -24.97 -11.03 19.30
CA SER A 300 -25.48 -10.56 18.01
C SER A 300 -25.03 -11.43 16.83
N ALA A 301 -25.55 -11.20 15.62
CA ALA A 301 -25.08 -11.86 14.40
C ALA A 301 -23.65 -11.46 13.98
N ASP A 302 -23.12 -10.35 14.51
CA ASP A 302 -21.75 -9.90 14.23
C ASP A 302 -20.75 -10.36 15.32
N ASP A 303 -21.20 -11.21 16.26
CA ASP A 303 -20.43 -11.72 17.39
C ASP A 303 -19.57 -12.93 16.99
N ASP A 304 -18.30 -12.96 17.40
CA ASP A 304 -17.34 -14.00 17.04
C ASP A 304 -17.19 -15.09 18.11
N ASP A 305 -17.97 -15.02 19.18
CA ASP A 305 -17.94 -15.98 20.30
C ASP A 305 -19.34 -16.53 20.60
N GLU A 306 -19.56 -17.80 20.29
CA GLU A 306 -20.73 -18.57 20.74
C GLU A 306 -20.59 -19.02 22.21
N SER A 307 -19.46 -18.78 22.89
CA SER A 307 -19.27 -19.19 24.29
C SER A 307 -19.78 -18.12 25.27
N GLY A 308 -21.07 -18.21 25.59
CA GLY A 308 -21.68 -17.36 26.62
C GLY A 308 -20.98 -17.50 28.01
N PRO A 309 -21.12 -16.51 28.91
CA PRO A 309 -20.44 -16.52 30.20
C PRO A 309 -20.83 -17.74 31.04
N THR A 310 -19.84 -18.61 31.30
CA THR A 310 -19.91 -19.69 32.29
C THR A 310 -20.01 -19.13 33.71
N THR A 311 -21.18 -18.63 34.08
CA THR A 311 -21.54 -18.44 35.48
C THR A 311 -22.88 -19.10 35.73
N THR A 312 -22.84 -20.31 36.30
CA THR A 312 -24.01 -20.88 36.97
C THR A 312 -24.48 -19.89 38.04
N PRO A 313 -25.65 -19.26 37.88
CA PRO A 313 -26.16 -18.33 38.88
C PRO A 313 -26.48 -19.10 40.17
N PRO A 314 -26.27 -18.51 41.35
CA PRO A 314 -26.62 -19.15 42.61
C PRO A 314 -28.12 -19.50 42.62
N ALA A 315 -28.43 -20.70 43.12
CA ALA A 315 -29.77 -21.24 43.23
C ALA A 315 -30.64 -20.39 44.19
N SER A 316 -31.19 -19.29 43.69
CA SER A 316 -32.33 -18.60 44.29
C SER A 316 -33.10 -17.68 43.35
N GLU A 317 -32.64 -17.45 42.12
CA GLU A 317 -33.27 -16.53 41.18
C GLU A 317 -33.70 -17.25 39.90
N ALA A 318 -34.95 -17.03 39.52
CA ALA A 318 -35.48 -17.55 38.26
C ALA A 318 -34.95 -16.69 37.10
N THR A 319 -34.62 -17.32 35.98
CA THR A 319 -34.28 -16.61 34.75
C THR A 319 -35.54 -16.36 33.93
N VAL A 320 -35.54 -15.27 33.16
CA VAL A 320 -36.70 -14.81 32.39
C VAL A 320 -36.29 -14.53 30.97
N SER A 321 -37.03 -15.07 30.00
CA SER A 321 -36.94 -14.67 28.59
C SER A 321 -38.30 -14.21 28.09
N GLN A 322 -38.33 -13.24 27.18
CA GLN A 322 -39.54 -12.66 26.63
C GLN A 322 -39.56 -12.80 25.12
N ARG A 323 -40.72 -13.18 24.59
CA ARG A 323 -41.03 -13.17 23.16
C ARG A 323 -42.25 -12.30 22.91
N ILE A 324 -42.13 -11.34 21.99
CA ILE A 324 -43.29 -10.57 21.51
C ILE A 324 -44.05 -11.44 20.51
N ASP A 325 -45.26 -11.85 20.85
CA ASP A 325 -46.05 -12.76 20.00
C ASP A 325 -46.81 -12.00 18.92
N ASN A 326 -47.22 -10.77 19.20
CA ASN A 326 -47.91 -9.90 18.23
C ASN A 326 -47.72 -8.43 18.59
N ASP A 327 -47.40 -7.60 17.60
CA ASP A 327 -47.14 -6.17 17.75
C ASP A 327 -47.89 -5.37 16.68
N TRP A 328 -48.74 -4.43 17.09
CA TRP A 328 -49.52 -3.57 16.20
C TRP A 328 -49.15 -2.09 16.34
N GLY A 329 -47.93 -1.81 16.83
CA GLY A 329 -47.37 -0.47 17.00
C GLY A 329 -47.82 0.17 18.31
N ASN A 330 -49.12 0.49 18.42
CA ASN A 330 -49.69 1.14 19.62
C ASN A 330 -49.93 0.16 20.79
N GLY A 331 -49.66 -1.12 20.61
CA GLY A 331 -49.73 -2.14 21.64
C GLY A 331 -49.16 -3.47 21.15
N TYR A 332 -48.97 -4.39 22.09
CA TYR A 332 -48.41 -5.71 21.82
C TYR A 332 -48.86 -6.73 22.85
N CYS A 333 -48.75 -8.01 22.50
CA CYS A 333 -48.83 -9.13 23.43
C CYS A 333 -47.51 -9.89 23.43
N ALA A 334 -47.09 -10.36 24.60
CA ALA A 334 -45.84 -11.07 24.80
C ALA A 334 -46.02 -12.28 25.71
N THR A 335 -45.25 -13.33 25.43
CA THR A 335 -45.08 -14.51 26.27
C THR A 335 -43.76 -14.39 27.00
N VAL A 336 -43.79 -14.66 28.30
CA VAL A 336 -42.65 -14.63 29.19
C VAL A 336 -42.42 -16.05 29.71
N THR A 337 -41.23 -16.59 29.44
CA THR A 337 -40.78 -17.87 29.98
C THR A 337 -39.99 -17.62 31.24
N VAL A 338 -40.37 -18.29 32.33
CA VAL A 338 -39.67 -18.27 33.61
C VAL A 338 -39.05 -19.64 33.83
N ALA A 339 -37.73 -19.71 34.00
CA ALA A 339 -37.01 -20.96 34.19
C ALA A 339 -36.28 -20.98 35.54
N ASN A 340 -36.17 -22.18 36.11
CA ASN A 340 -35.35 -22.44 37.29
C ASN A 340 -34.05 -23.14 36.87
N PRO A 341 -32.96 -22.40 36.65
CA PRO A 341 -31.65 -23.00 36.35
C PRO A 341 -30.97 -23.60 37.59
N GLY A 342 -31.53 -23.37 38.79
CA GLY A 342 -30.98 -23.84 40.05
C GLY A 342 -31.18 -25.35 40.26
N SER A 343 -30.48 -25.87 41.26
CA SER A 343 -30.51 -27.29 41.64
C SER A 343 -31.58 -27.66 42.67
N ALA A 344 -32.39 -26.70 43.11
CA ALA A 344 -33.48 -26.88 44.07
C ALA A 344 -34.77 -26.23 43.53
N ALA A 345 -35.93 -26.72 43.98
CA ALA A 345 -37.20 -26.12 43.60
C ALA A 345 -37.29 -24.67 44.12
N LEU A 346 -37.74 -23.74 43.28
CA LEU A 346 -37.96 -22.34 43.64
C LEU A 346 -39.40 -21.94 43.41
N THR A 347 -39.90 -21.02 44.23
CA THR A 347 -41.15 -20.30 43.99
C THR A 347 -40.82 -18.99 43.30
N TRP A 348 -41.29 -18.79 42.08
CA TRP A 348 -40.86 -17.65 41.27
C TRP A 348 -41.68 -16.39 41.54
N ASN A 349 -40.97 -15.28 41.60
CA ASN A 349 -41.49 -13.92 41.63
C ASN A 349 -40.47 -13.05 40.91
N ILE A 350 -40.85 -12.47 39.79
CA ILE A 350 -39.94 -11.80 38.87
C ILE A 350 -40.35 -10.35 38.66
N ALA A 351 -39.39 -9.51 38.33
CA ALA A 351 -39.63 -8.16 37.86
C ALA A 351 -38.99 -8.00 36.48
N LEU A 352 -39.75 -7.51 35.50
CA LEU A 352 -39.23 -7.18 34.18
C LEU A 352 -39.65 -5.76 33.80
N ASN A 353 -38.80 -5.09 33.01
CA ASN A 353 -39.18 -3.81 32.42
C ASN A 353 -40.00 -4.06 31.16
N VAL A 354 -41.12 -3.36 31.05
CA VAL A 354 -42.08 -3.47 29.96
C VAL A 354 -42.29 -2.10 29.33
N ALA A 355 -42.34 -2.06 28.01
CA ALA A 355 -42.75 -0.85 27.30
C ALA A 355 -44.27 -0.68 27.42
N GLY A 356 -44.74 0.48 27.86
CA GLY A 356 -46.15 0.80 27.94
C GLY A 356 -46.86 0.33 29.22
N THR A 357 -48.19 0.41 29.21
CA THR A 357 -49.05 0.03 30.36
C THR A 357 -49.79 -1.27 30.07
N LEU A 358 -49.61 -2.28 30.92
CA LEU A 358 -50.34 -3.54 30.85
C LEU A 358 -51.83 -3.31 31.09
N TYR A 359 -52.65 -3.94 30.26
CA TYR A 359 -54.10 -3.98 30.47
C TYR A 359 -54.62 -5.39 30.71
N THR A 360 -53.81 -6.43 30.46
CA THR A 360 -54.15 -7.83 30.77
C THR A 360 -52.91 -8.69 30.92
N ALA A 361 -53.00 -9.72 31.75
CA ALA A 361 -52.05 -10.84 31.81
C ALA A 361 -52.77 -12.12 32.25
N TRP A 362 -52.24 -13.28 31.87
CA TRP A 362 -52.77 -14.60 32.21
C TRP A 362 -51.65 -15.53 32.70
N ASN A 363 -52.02 -16.57 33.44
CA ASN A 363 -51.10 -17.55 34.06
C ASN A 363 -50.11 -16.97 35.10
N ALA A 364 -50.32 -15.73 35.54
CA ALA A 364 -49.55 -15.08 36.60
C ALA A 364 -50.43 -14.09 37.40
N THR A 365 -50.09 -13.88 38.67
CA THR A 365 -50.50 -12.67 39.41
C THR A 365 -49.53 -11.54 39.10
N TRP A 366 -50.04 -10.34 38.84
CA TRP A 366 -49.21 -9.24 38.37
C TRP A 366 -49.57 -7.88 38.98
N SER A 367 -48.58 -7.00 39.04
CA SER A 367 -48.72 -5.57 39.33
C SER A 367 -47.69 -4.79 38.53
N GLN A 368 -48.03 -3.57 38.11
CA GLN A 368 -47.10 -2.70 37.39
C GLN A 368 -46.90 -1.38 38.15
N ASP A 369 -45.65 -0.95 38.29
CA ASP A 369 -45.27 0.39 38.75
C ASP A 369 -44.34 1.04 37.71
N GLY A 370 -44.79 2.12 37.09
CA GLY A 370 -44.09 2.72 35.95
C GLY A 370 -43.84 1.70 34.82
N ALA A 371 -42.58 1.55 34.44
CA ALA A 371 -42.16 0.58 33.43
C ALA A 371 -41.89 -0.83 33.99
N THR A 372 -42.02 -1.06 35.30
CA THR A 372 -41.64 -2.32 35.92
C THR A 372 -42.88 -3.17 36.21
N LEU A 373 -42.96 -4.33 35.55
CA LEU A 373 -43.95 -5.37 35.79
C LEU A 373 -43.40 -6.38 36.80
N THR A 374 -44.08 -6.52 37.94
CA THR A 374 -43.85 -7.61 38.89
C THR A 374 -44.86 -8.71 38.64
N ALA A 375 -44.40 -9.93 38.36
CA ALA A 375 -45.23 -11.09 38.10
C ALA A 375 -44.81 -12.30 38.94
N SER A 376 -45.78 -13.03 39.47
CA SER A 376 -45.56 -14.25 40.26
C SER A 376 -46.57 -15.34 39.89
N GLY A 377 -46.20 -16.60 40.15
CA GLY A 377 -47.01 -17.72 39.68
C GLY A 377 -48.31 -17.91 40.45
N VAL A 378 -49.27 -18.51 39.75
CA VAL A 378 -50.56 -18.93 40.29
C VAL A 378 -50.49 -20.38 40.80
N ASN A 379 -51.53 -20.86 41.47
CA ASN A 379 -51.53 -22.13 42.22
C ASN A 379 -50.94 -23.35 41.49
N TRP A 380 -51.01 -23.42 40.16
CA TRP A 380 -50.54 -24.57 39.38
C TRP A 380 -49.14 -24.40 38.78
N ASN A 381 -48.57 -23.19 38.75
CA ASN A 381 -47.22 -22.94 38.21
C ASN A 381 -46.28 -22.17 39.16
N ALA A 382 -46.70 -21.80 40.37
CA ALA A 382 -45.90 -20.98 41.28
C ALA A 382 -44.54 -21.58 41.67
N THR A 383 -44.40 -22.90 41.70
CA THR A 383 -43.15 -23.58 42.08
C THR A 383 -42.58 -24.38 40.93
N LEU A 384 -41.33 -24.09 40.57
CA LEU A 384 -40.58 -24.77 39.51
C LEU A 384 -39.57 -25.72 40.14
N ALA A 385 -39.60 -26.99 39.73
CA ALA A 385 -38.53 -27.93 40.06
C ALA A 385 -37.19 -27.48 39.44
N ALA A 386 -36.07 -28.05 39.90
CA ALA A 386 -34.76 -27.81 39.31
C ALA A 386 -34.80 -28.14 37.80
N GLY A 387 -34.36 -27.20 36.96
CA GLY A 387 -34.37 -27.31 35.50
C GLY A 387 -35.74 -27.17 34.84
N ALA A 388 -36.81 -26.87 35.59
CA ALA A 388 -38.15 -26.69 35.02
C ALA A 388 -38.43 -25.24 34.60
N SER A 389 -39.36 -25.07 33.67
CA SER A 389 -39.85 -23.76 33.22
C SER A 389 -41.38 -23.70 33.19
N THR A 390 -41.91 -22.48 33.22
CA THR A 390 -43.32 -22.17 32.96
C THR A 390 -43.43 -20.91 32.11
N GLU A 391 -44.56 -20.73 31.46
CA GLU A 391 -44.86 -19.51 30.70
C GLU A 391 -46.07 -18.76 31.29
N PHE A 392 -46.03 -17.43 31.18
CA PHE A 392 -47.18 -16.56 31.34
C PHE A 392 -47.20 -15.54 30.22
N GLY A 393 -48.36 -14.93 29.95
CA GLY A 393 -48.47 -13.94 28.87
C GLY A 393 -49.14 -12.65 29.34
N TYR A 394 -48.88 -11.56 28.63
CA TYR A 394 -49.49 -10.26 28.88
C TYR A 394 -49.69 -9.46 27.60
N CYS A 395 -50.56 -8.45 27.65
CA CYS A 395 -50.64 -7.43 26.60
C CYS A 395 -50.60 -6.02 27.20
N ALA A 396 -49.93 -5.10 26.49
CA ALA A 396 -49.70 -3.73 26.91
C ALA A 396 -49.95 -2.73 25.77
N ASN A 397 -50.35 -1.51 26.13
CA ASN A 397 -50.46 -0.36 25.22
C ASN A 397 -49.22 0.51 25.38
N ARG A 398 -48.60 0.92 24.27
CA ARG A 398 -47.39 1.75 24.28
C ARG A 398 -47.69 3.25 24.31
#